data_AF-A0A7S2UJK7-F1
#
_entry.id   AF-A0A7S2UJK7-F1
#
_cell.length_a   1.000
_cell.length_b   1.000
_cell.length_c   1.000
_cell.angle_alpha   90.00
_cell.angle_beta   90.00
_cell.angle_gamma   90.00
#
_symmetry.space_group_name_H-M   'P 1'
#
loop_
_entity.id
_entity.type
_entity.pdbx_description
1 polymer ?
#
loop_
_entity_poly.entity_id
_entity_poly.type
_entity_poly.pdbx_seq_one_letter_code
_entity_poly.pdbx_strand_id
1 'polypeptide(L)'
;GNQNDGTSPSIFWSTVIGSTALQAIVSSLQFNAQMTFFANRVDPAIGGSYMTLLNTAANLGGTWPASFVMYLVGQLTVPPVCKMNERGVEVCTGGRDAYFPMQLVFSIMGCLWIFFLGNRVRMVSELPDEAWRTHLLDKEDGEDVLELGESSIWKRKQGKRE
;
A
#
# COMPACT_ATOMS: atom_id res chain seq x y z
N GLY A 1 8.59 42.41 26.19
CA GLY A 1 8.27 40.99 26.38
C GLY A 1 8.19 40.35 25.03
N ASN A 2 9.03 39.35 24.81
CA ASN A 2 9.24 38.63 23.55
C ASN A 2 8.05 37.69 23.27
N GLN A 3 7.47 37.69 22.07
CA GLN A 3 6.61 36.58 21.62
C GLN A 3 6.66 36.48 20.08
N ASN A 4 7.49 35.57 19.61
CA ASN A 4 7.61 35.15 18.21
C ASN A 4 6.47 34.16 17.90
N ASP A 5 5.28 34.66 17.58
CA ASP A 5 4.21 33.82 17.02
C ASP A 5 4.14 34.00 15.49
N GLY A 6 5.32 33.99 14.87
CA GLY A 6 5.48 33.89 13.43
C GLY A 6 5.82 32.45 13.08
N THR A 7 4.81 31.60 12.86
CA THR A 7 5.04 30.38 12.09
C THR A 7 5.39 30.83 10.67
N SER A 8 6.68 31.02 10.42
CA SER A 8 7.20 31.54 9.16
C SER A 8 6.64 30.72 8.00
N PRO A 9 6.18 31.34 6.91
CA PRO A 9 5.67 30.64 5.73
C PRO A 9 6.62 29.53 5.23
N SER A 10 7.92 29.71 5.45
CA SER A 10 8.95 28.71 5.18
C SER A 10 8.79 27.40 5.96
N ILE A 11 8.43 27.45 7.25
CA ILE A 11 8.21 26.25 8.09
C ILE A 11 6.98 25.49 7.60
N PHE A 12 5.91 26.22 7.24
CA PHE A 12 4.71 25.64 6.65
C PHE A 12 5.05 24.89 5.34
N TRP A 13 5.67 25.57 4.37
CA TRP A 13 6.03 24.95 3.09
C TRP A 13 7.05 23.82 3.26
N SER A 14 8.03 23.96 4.14
CA SER A 14 9.01 22.92 4.43
C SER A 14 8.35 21.67 5.02
N THR A 15 7.38 21.84 5.92
CA THR A 15 6.64 20.72 6.53
C THR A 15 5.74 20.04 5.49
N VAL A 16 5.04 20.82 4.66
CA VAL A 16 4.23 20.29 3.55
C VAL A 16 5.09 19.48 2.60
N ILE A 17 6.20 20.03 2.12
CA ILE A 17 7.12 19.34 1.19
C ILE A 17 7.73 18.10 1.84
N GLY A 18 8.18 18.20 3.10
CA GLY A 18 8.75 17.06 3.82
C GLY A 18 7.74 15.93 4.01
N SER A 19 6.51 16.26 4.40
CA SER A 19 5.44 15.29 4.60
C SER A 19 5.02 14.59 3.30
N THR A 20 4.90 15.33 2.19
CA THR A 20 4.54 14.76 0.89
C THR A 20 5.66 13.89 0.32
N ALA A 21 6.92 14.31 0.49
CA ALA A 21 8.07 13.50 0.09
C ALA A 21 8.15 12.18 0.87
N LEU A 22 8.00 12.23 2.20
CA LEU A 22 7.97 11.01 3.04
C LEU A 22 6.81 10.09 2.65
N GLN A 23 5.63 10.64 2.40
CA GLN A 23 4.48 9.87 1.94
C GLN A 23 4.77 9.15 0.62
N ALA A 24 5.40 9.83 -0.34
CA ALA A 24 5.78 9.24 -1.63
C ALA A 24 6.83 8.13 -1.51
N ILE A 25 7.80 8.27 -0.61
CA ILE A 25 8.81 7.25 -0.35
C ILE A 25 8.16 6.01 0.27
N VAL A 26 7.33 6.20 1.31
CA VAL A 26 6.66 5.10 2.01
C VAL A 26 5.73 4.33 1.06
N SER A 27 4.94 5.02 0.23
CA SER A 27 4.05 4.36 -0.72
C SER A 27 4.82 3.54 -1.76
N SER A 28 5.95 4.06 -2.24
CA SER A 28 6.83 3.34 -3.17
C SER A 28 7.45 2.09 -2.53
N LEU A 29 7.91 2.20 -1.27
CA LEU A 29 8.47 1.07 -0.53
C LEU A 29 7.43 0.00 -0.22
N GLN A 30 6.21 0.39 0.15
CA GLN A 30 5.11 -0.56 0.41
C GLN A 30 4.79 -1.39 -0.84
N PHE A 31 4.66 -0.72 -1.99
CA PHE A 31 4.38 -1.39 -3.26
C PHE A 31 5.52 -2.33 -3.66
N ASN A 32 6.76 -1.87 -3.59
CA ASN A 32 7.93 -2.69 -3.90
C ASN A 32 8.05 -3.88 -2.94
N ALA A 33 7.83 -3.69 -1.63
CA ALA A 33 7.89 -4.77 -0.66
C ALA A 33 6.82 -5.84 -0.91
N GLN A 34 5.59 -5.43 -1.25
CA GLN A 34 4.54 -6.36 -1.66
C GLN A 34 4.97 -7.15 -2.91
N MET A 35 5.42 -6.45 -3.96
CA MET A 35 5.84 -7.08 -5.20
C MET A 35 6.99 -8.07 -5.00
N THR A 36 8.01 -7.70 -4.22
CA THR A 36 9.15 -8.59 -3.89
C THR A 36 8.72 -9.79 -3.05
N PHE A 37 7.80 -9.62 -2.10
CA PHE A 37 7.28 -10.73 -1.29
C PHE A 37 6.53 -11.75 -2.15
N PHE A 38 5.63 -11.30 -3.03
CA PHE A 38 4.94 -12.19 -3.96
C PHE A 38 5.90 -12.80 -4.98
N ALA A 39 6.86 -12.05 -5.51
CA ALA A 39 7.87 -12.59 -6.43
C ALA A 39 8.75 -13.67 -5.79
N ASN A 40 9.09 -13.53 -4.50
CA ASN A 40 9.88 -14.54 -3.78
C ASN A 40 9.09 -15.79 -3.42
N ARG A 41 7.76 -15.70 -3.30
CA ARG A 41 6.89 -16.79 -2.81
C ARG A 41 6.01 -17.42 -3.89
N VAL A 42 6.03 -16.90 -5.12
CA VAL A 42 5.31 -17.44 -6.27
C VAL A 42 6.28 -18.20 -7.17
N ASP A 43 5.85 -19.36 -7.70
CA ASP A 43 6.65 -20.17 -8.62
C ASP A 43 7.15 -19.36 -9.83
N PRO A 44 8.44 -19.52 -10.22
CA PRO A 44 9.04 -18.80 -11.34
C PRO A 44 8.36 -19.07 -12.69
N ALA A 45 7.58 -20.17 -12.81
CA ALA A 45 6.79 -20.50 -14.00
C ALA A 45 5.53 -19.62 -14.20
N ILE A 46 4.99 -18.97 -13.15
CA ILE A 46 3.73 -18.18 -13.21
C ILE A 46 3.96 -16.72 -12.77
N GLY A 47 5.21 -16.29 -12.58
CA GLY A 47 5.55 -14.94 -12.08
C GLY A 47 4.96 -13.78 -12.88
N GLY A 48 4.82 -13.91 -14.21
CA GLY A 48 4.23 -12.87 -15.06
C GLY A 48 2.74 -12.60 -14.79
N SER A 49 1.95 -13.64 -14.55
CA SER A 49 0.50 -13.52 -14.31
C SER A 49 0.21 -12.90 -12.94
N TYR A 50 1.01 -13.21 -11.92
CA TYR A 50 0.89 -12.60 -10.60
C TYR A 50 1.35 -11.14 -10.59
N MET A 51 2.39 -10.77 -11.35
CA MET A 51 2.83 -9.38 -11.47
C MET A 51 1.74 -8.49 -12.09
N THR A 52 1.03 -8.99 -13.10
CA THR A 52 -0.12 -8.29 -13.68
C THR A 52 -1.32 -8.23 -12.73
N LEU A 53 -1.65 -9.33 -12.05
CA LEU A 53 -2.75 -9.35 -11.08
C LEU A 53 -2.47 -8.40 -9.91
N LEU A 54 -1.24 -8.32 -9.44
CA LEU A 54 -0.84 -7.33 -8.43
C LEU A 54 -1.01 -5.91 -8.92
N ASN A 55 -0.66 -5.62 -10.18
CA ASN A 55 -0.90 -4.30 -10.77
C ASN A 55 -2.39 -3.99 -10.84
N THR A 56 -3.23 -4.96 -11.21
CA THR A 56 -4.70 -4.79 -11.21
C THR A 56 -5.22 -4.56 -9.79
N ALA A 57 -4.79 -5.37 -8.83
CA ALA A 57 -5.18 -5.25 -7.43
C ALA A 57 -4.70 -3.93 -6.80
N ALA A 58 -3.49 -3.47 -7.15
CA ALA A 58 -2.95 -2.19 -6.69
C ALA A 58 -3.72 -1.00 -7.29
N ASN A 59 -4.04 -1.05 -8.59
CA ASN A 59 -4.84 -0.01 -9.24
C ASN A 59 -6.27 0.06 -8.69
N LEU A 60 -6.87 -1.08 -8.33
CA LEU A 60 -8.20 -1.14 -7.71
C LEU A 60 -8.18 -0.75 -6.21
N GLY A 61 -7.17 -1.24 -5.48
CA GLY A 61 -6.98 -0.96 -4.06
C GLY A 61 -6.58 0.48 -3.76
N GLY A 62 -5.92 1.17 -4.69
CA GLY A 62 -5.55 2.58 -4.53
C GLY A 62 -6.72 3.55 -4.64
N THR A 63 -7.82 3.15 -5.28
CA THR A 63 -8.96 4.05 -5.58
C THR A 63 -10.13 3.89 -4.61
N TRP A 64 -10.40 2.67 -4.11
CA TRP A 64 -11.43 2.42 -3.09
C TRP A 64 -11.35 3.38 -1.91
N PRO A 65 -10.19 3.58 -1.24
CA PRO A 65 -10.13 4.34 0.00
C PRO A 65 -10.70 5.75 -0.14
N ALA A 66 -10.46 6.41 -1.27
CA ALA A 66 -11.00 7.74 -1.54
C ALA A 66 -12.54 7.76 -1.60
N SER A 67 -13.15 6.78 -2.27
CA SER A 67 -14.61 6.65 -2.33
C SER A 67 -15.22 6.38 -0.96
N PHE A 68 -14.56 5.54 -0.15
CA PHE A 68 -15.01 5.23 1.20
C PHE A 68 -14.91 6.44 2.14
N VAL A 69 -13.81 7.19 2.08
CA VAL A 69 -13.63 8.43 2.86
C VAL A 69 -14.68 9.46 2.48
N MET A 70 -14.92 9.69 1.18
CA MET A 70 -15.95 10.64 0.73
C MET A 70 -17.35 10.26 1.23
N TYR A 71 -17.69 8.97 1.22
CA TYR A 71 -18.95 8.49 1.78
C TYR A 71 -19.06 8.79 3.28
N LEU A 72 -18.01 8.49 4.06
CA LEU A 72 -17.99 8.76 5.49
C LEU A 72 -18.01 10.26 5.83
N VAL A 73 -17.34 11.11 5.04
CA VAL A 73 -17.38 12.57 5.20
C VAL A 73 -18.82 13.06 5.05
N GLY A 74 -19.55 12.53 4.05
CA GLY A 74 -20.96 12.86 3.86
C GLY A 74 -21.85 12.50 5.06
N GLN A 75 -21.55 11.40 5.76
CA GLN A 75 -22.31 10.98 6.95
C GLN A 75 -21.95 11.79 8.20
N LEU A 76 -20.69 12.20 8.34
CA LEU A 76 -20.17 12.88 9.53
C LEU A 76 -20.27 14.41 9.47
N THR A 77 -20.50 14.98 8.28
CA THR A 77 -20.62 16.43 8.09
C THR A 77 -21.99 16.91 8.57
N VAL A 78 -22.00 17.74 9.61
CA VAL A 78 -23.22 18.43 10.05
C VAL A 78 -23.21 19.83 9.45
N PRO A 79 -24.10 20.14 8.48
CA PRO A 79 -24.10 21.44 7.84
C PRO A 79 -24.50 22.55 8.84
N PRO A 80 -23.92 23.75 8.71
CA PRO A 80 -24.32 24.89 9.53
C PRO A 80 -25.74 25.34 9.18
N VAL A 81 -26.49 25.85 10.15
CA VAL A 81 -27.82 26.44 9.91
C VAL A 81 -27.65 27.94 9.68
N CYS A 82 -27.87 28.38 8.45
CA CYS A 82 -27.79 29.79 8.08
C CYS A 82 -29.18 30.44 8.14
N LYS A 83 -29.27 31.57 8.85
CA LYS A 83 -30.48 32.39 8.94
C LYS A 83 -30.13 33.84 8.60
N MET A 84 -31.06 34.50 7.91
CA MET A 84 -30.97 35.93 7.67
C MET A 84 -31.36 36.67 8.96
N ASN A 85 -30.45 37.51 9.45
CA ASN A 85 -30.78 38.44 10.53
C ASN A 85 -31.62 39.61 10.00
N GLU A 86 -32.30 40.32 10.89
CA GLU A 86 -33.16 41.49 10.58
C GLU A 86 -32.44 42.60 9.79
N ARG A 87 -31.11 42.62 9.80
CA ARG A 87 -30.24 43.53 9.02
C ARG A 87 -29.88 43.03 7.62
N GLY A 88 -30.48 41.93 7.15
CA GLY A 88 -30.15 41.30 5.87
C GLY A 88 -28.77 40.62 5.83
N VAL A 89 -28.16 40.36 6.99
CA VAL A 89 -26.86 39.68 7.11
C VAL A 89 -27.11 38.19 7.35
N GLU A 90 -26.52 37.34 6.51
CA GLU A 90 -26.53 35.89 6.70
C GLU A 90 -25.61 35.51 7.87
N VAL A 91 -26.18 34.90 8.90
CA VAL A 91 -25.41 34.37 10.03
C VAL A 91 -25.64 32.87 10.10
N CYS A 92 -24.55 32.13 9.89
CA CYS A 92 -24.52 30.68 10.01
C CYS A 92 -24.12 30.30 11.43
N THR A 93 -25.00 29.58 12.13
CA THR A 93 -24.78 29.13 13.51
C THR A 93 -24.84 27.61 13.59
N GLY A 94 -23.90 27.04 14.35
CA GLY A 94 -23.69 25.59 14.37
C GLY A 94 -23.00 25.08 13.11
N GLY A 95 -22.66 23.80 13.11
CA GLY A 95 -21.84 23.14 12.09
C GLY A 95 -20.60 22.50 12.72
N ARG A 96 -20.34 21.23 12.42
CA ARG A 96 -19.14 20.52 12.86
C ARG A 96 -18.44 19.96 11.65
N ASP A 97 -17.18 20.36 11.45
CA ASP A 97 -16.34 19.78 10.41
C ASP A 97 -16.09 18.30 10.70
N ALA A 98 -16.35 17.45 9.70
CA ALA A 98 -16.14 16.01 9.78
C ALA A 98 -14.66 15.63 9.94
N TYR A 99 -13.74 16.55 9.70
CA TYR A 99 -12.29 16.31 9.72
C TYR A 99 -11.78 15.78 11.06
N PHE A 100 -12.08 16.46 12.16
CA PHE A 100 -11.61 16.07 13.49
C PHE A 100 -12.10 14.68 13.95
N PRO A 101 -13.40 14.36 13.87
CA PRO A 101 -13.87 13.02 14.23
C PRO A 101 -13.33 11.95 13.27
N MET A 102 -13.22 12.24 11.96
CA MET A 102 -12.59 11.32 11.01
C MET A 102 -11.14 11.00 11.36
N GLN A 103 -10.35 12.05 11.64
CA GLN A 103 -8.94 11.92 11.95
C GLN A 103 -8.73 11.02 13.17
N LEU A 104 -9.57 11.17 14.18
CA LEU A 104 -9.54 10.35 15.40
C LEU A 104 -9.89 8.89 15.10
N VAL A 105 -10.95 8.64 14.32
CA VAL A 105 -11.39 7.29 13.94
C VAL A 105 -10.31 6.56 13.14
N PHE A 106 -9.74 7.20 12.11
CA PHE A 106 -8.69 6.58 11.30
C PHE A 106 -7.39 6.37 12.08
N SER A 107 -7.05 7.28 13.00
CA SER A 107 -5.89 7.11 13.87
C SER A 107 -6.06 5.92 14.81
N ILE A 108 -7.22 5.77 15.46
CA ILE A 108 -7.50 4.61 16.32
C ILE A 108 -7.48 3.31 15.51
N MET A 109 -8.12 3.28 14.35
CA MET A 109 -8.14 2.10 13.48
C MET A 109 -6.73 1.71 13.03
N GLY A 110 -5.89 2.68 12.68
CA GLY A 110 -4.48 2.44 12.33
C GLY A 110 -3.68 1.89 13.50
N CYS A 111 -3.82 2.46 14.70
CA CYS A 111 -3.16 1.97 15.91
C CYS A 111 -3.59 0.55 16.26
N LEU A 112 -4.89 0.25 16.19
CA LEU A 112 -5.42 -1.10 16.41
C LEU A 112 -4.87 -2.08 15.38
N TRP A 113 -4.87 -1.72 14.09
CA TRP A 113 -4.30 -2.55 13.03
C TRP A 113 -2.83 -2.86 13.27
N ILE A 114 -2.00 -1.87 13.58
CA ILE A 114 -0.57 -2.07 13.86
C ILE A 114 -0.37 -2.96 15.08
N PHE A 115 -1.16 -2.78 16.15
CA PHE A 115 -1.05 -3.61 17.35
C PHE A 115 -1.45 -5.08 17.10
N PHE A 116 -2.58 -5.30 16.42
CA PHE A 116 -3.09 -6.66 16.16
C PHE A 116 -2.32 -7.39 15.05
N LEU A 117 -2.13 -6.74 13.90
CA LEU A 117 -1.44 -7.34 12.77
C LEU A 117 0.06 -7.24 12.87
N GLY A 118 0.63 -6.32 13.64
CA GLY A 118 2.06 -6.33 13.92
C GLY A 118 2.49 -7.65 14.57
N ASN A 119 1.70 -8.16 15.52
CA ASN A 119 1.98 -9.47 16.13
C ASN A 119 1.82 -10.63 15.14
N ARG A 120 0.81 -10.58 14.26
CA ARG A 120 0.60 -11.62 13.24
C ARG A 120 1.65 -11.59 12.13
N VAL A 121 2.05 -10.41 11.68
CA VAL A 121 3.09 -10.22 10.67
C VAL A 121 4.44 -10.67 11.22
N ARG A 122 4.77 -10.38 12.49
CA ARG A 122 6.00 -10.90 13.12
C ARG A 122 6.00 -12.41 13.17
N MET A 123 4.89 -13.01 13.61
CA MET A 123 4.72 -14.47 13.59
C MET A 123 4.92 -15.02 12.17
N VAL A 124 4.32 -14.40 11.16
CA VAL A 124 4.46 -14.81 9.75
C VAL A 124 5.90 -14.64 9.24
N SER A 125 6.60 -13.57 9.60
CA SER A 125 7.97 -13.32 9.16
C SER A 125 9.00 -14.30 9.73
N GLU A 126 8.68 -14.96 10.86
CA GLU A 126 9.56 -15.92 11.53
C GLU A 126 9.41 -17.35 11.00
N LEU A 127 8.42 -17.64 10.13
CA LEU A 127 8.31 -18.98 9.54
C LEU A 127 9.45 -19.21 8.54
N PRO A 128 10.21 -20.32 8.68
CA PRO A 128 11.29 -20.67 7.75
C PRO A 128 10.75 -20.79 6.32
N ASP A 129 11.53 -20.37 5.33
CA ASP A 129 11.13 -20.34 3.91
C ASP A 129 10.62 -21.69 3.38
N GLU A 130 11.02 -22.79 4.02
CA GLU A 130 10.54 -24.15 3.72
C GLU A 130 9.04 -24.36 3.99
N ALA A 131 8.42 -23.65 4.94
CA ALA A 131 6.99 -23.74 5.21
C ALA A 131 6.12 -23.12 4.09
N TRP A 132 6.74 -22.35 3.21
CA TRP A 132 6.09 -21.59 2.14
C TRP A 132 6.32 -22.20 0.76
N ARG A 133 7.36 -23.02 0.60
CA ARG A 133 7.56 -23.82 -0.60
C ARG A 133 6.61 -25.01 -0.55
N THR A 134 5.66 -25.05 -1.47
CA THR A 134 4.98 -26.31 -1.77
C THR A 134 6.05 -27.29 -2.27
N HIS A 135 6.14 -28.48 -1.67
CA HIS A 135 7.00 -29.59 -2.12
C HIS A 135 6.67 -30.11 -3.54
N LEU A 136 6.00 -29.32 -4.37
CA LEU A 136 5.56 -29.71 -5.70
C LEU A 136 6.72 -29.83 -6.70
N LEU A 137 7.86 -29.19 -6.42
CA LEU A 137 9.09 -29.30 -7.23
C LEU A 137 9.98 -30.48 -6.84
N ASP A 138 9.73 -31.13 -5.69
CA ASP A 138 10.49 -32.31 -5.26
C ASP A 138 10.10 -33.58 -6.05
N LYS A 139 9.20 -33.44 -7.04
CA LYS A 139 8.71 -34.55 -7.85
C LYS A 139 9.01 -34.45 -9.35
N GLU A 140 9.38 -33.28 -9.88
CA GLU A 140 9.62 -33.10 -11.34
C GLU A 140 11.05 -32.62 -11.67
N ASP A 141 11.81 -32.07 -10.72
CA ASP A 141 13.15 -31.52 -11.01
C ASP A 141 14.25 -32.60 -11.19
N GLY A 142 13.94 -33.86 -10.90
CA GLY A 142 14.89 -34.98 -11.03
C GLY A 142 15.02 -35.56 -12.43
N GLU A 143 13.99 -35.44 -13.28
CA GLU A 143 13.97 -36.08 -14.60
C GLU A 143 14.02 -35.05 -15.75
N ASP A 144 13.35 -33.89 -15.63
CA ASP A 144 13.18 -32.96 -16.76
C ASP A 144 14.39 -32.03 -17.02
N VAL A 145 15.12 -31.66 -15.96
CA VAL A 145 16.33 -30.81 -16.09
C VAL A 145 17.50 -31.58 -16.70
N LEU A 146 17.55 -32.90 -16.47
CA LEU A 146 18.55 -33.79 -17.07
C LEU A 146 18.29 -34.00 -18.57
N GLU A 147 17.04 -34.17 -18.99
CA GLU A 147 16.69 -34.33 -20.42
C GLU A 147 16.91 -33.05 -21.24
N LEU A 148 16.56 -31.87 -20.71
CA LEU A 148 16.80 -30.59 -21.38
C LEU A 148 18.30 -30.25 -21.44
N GLY A 149 19.07 -30.63 -20.42
CA GLY A 149 20.53 -30.50 -20.39
C GLY A 149 21.20 -31.35 -21.47
N GLU A 150 20.84 -32.63 -21.58
CA GLU A 150 21.44 -33.55 -22.54
C GLU A 150 21.11 -33.18 -23.99
N SER A 151 19.85 -32.83 -24.27
CA SER A 151 19.40 -32.40 -25.61
C SER A 151 20.14 -31.14 -26.11
N SER A 152 20.43 -30.20 -25.22
CA SER A 152 21.18 -28.97 -25.56
C SER A 152 22.67 -29.24 -25.89
N ILE A 153 23.26 -30.27 -25.29
CA ILE A 153 24.67 -30.65 -25.50
C ILE A 153 24.82 -31.39 -26.83
N TRP A 154 23.88 -32.26 -27.19
CA TRP A 154 23.86 -32.93 -28.48
C TRP A 154 23.63 -31.97 -29.65
N LYS A 155 22.74 -30.98 -29.52
CA LYS A 155 22.55 -29.91 -30.52
C LYS A 155 23.82 -29.09 -30.74
N ARG A 156 24.55 -28.75 -29.67
CA ARG A 156 25.83 -28.01 -29.77
C ARG A 156 26.97 -28.82 -30.39
N LYS A 157 26.99 -30.14 -30.24
CA LYS A 157 28.01 -31.01 -30.87
C LYS A 157 27.78 -31.27 -32.36
N GLN A 158 26.55 -31.15 -32.85
CA GLN A 158 26.22 -31.31 -34.28
C GLN A 158 26.50 -30.02 -35.07
N GLY A 159 26.19 -28.84 -34.52
CA GLY A 159 26.45 -27.55 -35.19
C GLY A 159 27.91 -27.08 -35.22
N LYS A 160 28.87 -27.93 -34.82
CA LYS A 160 30.31 -27.62 -34.79
C LYS A 160 31.15 -28.57 -35.65
N ARG A 161 30.49 -29.44 -36.42
CA ARG A 161 31.09 -30.43 -37.33
C ARG A 161 30.66 -30.24 -38.80
N GLU A 162 30.34 -29.01 -39.18
CA GLU A 162 30.19 -28.57 -40.58
C GLU A 162 31.05 -27.33 -40.81
#